data_AF-A0A3N0HWK7-F1
#
_entry.id   AF-A0A3N0HWK7-F1
#
_cell.length_a   1.000
_cell.length_b   1.000
_cell.length_c   1.000
_cell.angle_alpha   90.00
_cell.angle_beta   90.00
_cell.angle_gamma   90.00
#
_symmetry.space_group_name_H-M   'P 1'
#
loop_
_entity.id
_entity.type
_entity.pdbx_description
1 polymer ?
#
loop_
_entity_poly.entity_id
_entity_poly.type
_entity_poly.pdbx_seq_one_letter_code
_entity_poly.pdbx_strand_id
1 'polypeptide(L)'
;MIQLLFGVPVLAMKQDITVVTDSIPVAYETGLMDIQTILCEGPVKNESLRINGHRVTEIIDTMDFDFVFLSTDGMDIPNGFTIYSYDEIEIKKRVMTRFKKSVVVMDCSKLYKRARIHFVICRMWIF
;
A
#
# COMPACT_ATOMS: atom_id res chain seq x y z
N MET A 1 -2.91 -3.07 -9.59
CA MET A 1 -1.47 -3.17 -9.25
C MET A 1 -0.71 -1.84 -9.35
N ILE A 2 -0.91 -0.98 -10.36
CA ILE A 2 -0.09 0.25 -10.57
C ILE A 2 -0.49 1.45 -9.66
N GLN A 3 -1.57 1.36 -8.89
CA GLN A 3 -2.18 2.55 -8.25
C GLN A 3 -1.29 3.27 -7.24
N LEU A 4 -0.52 2.54 -6.44
CA LEU A 4 0.40 3.14 -5.48
C LEU A 4 1.57 3.84 -6.19
N LEU A 5 2.00 3.34 -7.35
CA LEU A 5 3.11 3.89 -8.11
C LEU A 5 2.86 5.35 -8.53
N PHE A 6 1.63 5.70 -8.89
CA PHE A 6 1.27 7.06 -9.26
C PHE A 6 1.37 8.06 -8.09
N GLY A 7 1.29 7.59 -6.85
CA GLY A 7 1.45 8.42 -5.66
C GLY A 7 2.90 8.62 -5.23
N VAL A 8 3.82 7.76 -5.68
CA VAL A 8 5.23 7.78 -5.28
C VAL A 8 5.93 9.12 -5.60
N PRO A 9 5.72 9.76 -6.77
CA PRO A 9 6.37 11.04 -7.08
C PRO A 9 6.11 12.16 -6.06
N VAL A 10 4.99 12.11 -5.32
CA VAL A 10 4.71 13.10 -4.26
C VAL A 10 5.70 12.99 -3.08
N LEU A 11 6.32 11.81 -2.89
CA LEU A 11 7.32 11.58 -1.85
C LEU A 11 8.63 12.32 -2.11
N ALA A 12 8.95 12.66 -3.36
CA ALA A 12 10.17 13.41 -3.71
C ALA A 12 10.24 14.80 -3.08
N MET A 13 9.10 15.34 -2.61
CA MET A 13 9.04 16.63 -1.88
C MET A 13 9.27 16.48 -0.37
N LYS A 14 9.53 15.25 0.12
CA LYS A 14 9.77 14.96 1.54
C LYS A 14 11.26 14.67 1.76
N GLN A 15 11.72 15.05 2.94
CA GLN A 15 13.09 14.79 3.41
C GLN A 15 13.01 13.94 4.67
N ASP A 16 14.09 13.22 4.96
CA ASP A 16 14.25 12.40 6.17
C ASP A 16 13.13 11.36 6.36
N ILE A 17 12.72 10.73 5.26
CA ILE A 17 11.75 9.63 5.27
C ILE A 17 12.41 8.32 4.88
N THR A 18 11.92 7.23 5.48
CA THR A 18 12.21 5.86 5.03
C THR A 18 10.94 5.25 4.48
N VAL A 19 11.03 4.65 3.29
CA VAL A 19 9.92 3.92 2.66
C VAL A 19 10.12 2.44 2.90
N VAL A 20 9.14 1.79 3.52
CA VAL A 20 9.06 0.32 3.59
C VAL A 20 8.01 -0.14 2.59
N THR A 21 8.35 -1.09 1.72
CA THR A 21 7.43 -1.55 0.69
C THR A 21 7.65 -3.02 0.34
N ASP A 22 6.56 -3.71 0.03
CA ASP A 22 6.54 -5.03 -0.60
C ASP A 22 6.51 -4.94 -2.14
N SER A 23 6.58 -3.74 -2.72
CA SER A 23 6.42 -3.52 -4.16
C SER A 23 7.74 -3.19 -4.83
N ILE A 24 8.21 -4.06 -5.73
CA ILE A 24 9.45 -3.81 -6.48
C ILE A 24 9.37 -2.50 -7.29
N PRO A 25 8.27 -2.17 -8.00
CA PRO A 25 8.16 -0.90 -8.72
C PRO A 25 8.25 0.33 -7.80
N VAL A 26 7.65 0.28 -6.60
CA VAL A 26 7.74 1.40 -5.65
C VAL A 26 9.16 1.55 -5.16
N ALA A 27 9.82 0.44 -4.80
CA ALA A 27 11.21 0.47 -4.33
C ALA A 27 12.18 1.02 -5.38
N TYR A 28 11.95 0.68 -6.65
CA TYR A 28 12.72 1.22 -7.76
C TYR A 28 12.55 2.74 -7.88
N GLU A 29 11.31 3.23 -7.93
CA GLU A 29 11.03 4.67 -8.05
C GLU A 29 11.56 5.47 -6.85
N THR A 30 11.39 4.98 -5.62
CA THR A 30 11.93 5.68 -4.44
C THR A 30 13.46 5.65 -4.40
N GLY A 31 14.08 4.58 -4.90
CA GLY A 31 15.52 4.52 -5.11
C GLY A 31 16.04 5.57 -6.10
N LEU A 32 15.32 5.80 -7.21
CA LEU A 32 15.66 6.88 -8.16
C LEU A 32 15.53 8.29 -7.55
N MET A 33 14.71 8.43 -6.51
CA MET A 33 14.50 9.68 -5.77
C MET A 33 15.50 9.87 -4.62
N ASP A 34 16.47 8.96 -4.46
CA ASP A 34 17.43 8.94 -3.33
C ASP A 34 16.73 8.88 -1.96
N ILE A 35 15.57 8.23 -1.90
CA ILE A 35 14.83 7.99 -0.65
C ILE A 35 15.27 6.66 -0.05
N GLN A 36 15.65 6.67 1.23
CA GLN A 36 15.99 5.43 1.95
C GLN A 36 14.81 4.45 1.86
N THR A 37 15.06 3.28 1.28
CA THR A 37 14.02 2.33 0.93
C THR A 37 14.36 0.94 1.48
N ILE A 38 13.42 0.35 2.22
CA ILE A 38 13.45 -1.03 2.68
C ILE A 38 12.44 -1.82 1.85
N LEU A 39 12.94 -2.69 0.98
CA LEU A 39 12.12 -3.66 0.25
C LEU A 39 11.96 -4.91 1.11
N CYS A 40 10.72 -5.31 1.39
CA CYS A 40 10.44 -6.54 2.13
C CYS A 40 11.02 -7.76 1.40
N GLU A 41 11.41 -8.79 2.11
CA GLU A 41 11.97 -10.02 1.52
C GLU A 41 10.92 -11.13 1.38
N GLY A 42 11.03 -11.96 0.34
CA GLY A 42 10.13 -13.10 0.13
C GLY A 42 9.91 -13.45 -1.34
N PRO A 43 9.00 -14.40 -1.62
CA PRO A 43 8.62 -14.76 -2.98
C PRO A 43 7.93 -13.61 -3.71
N VAL A 44 8.33 -13.40 -4.96
CA VAL A 44 7.74 -12.39 -5.85
C VAL A 44 6.53 -12.99 -6.58
N LYS A 45 5.39 -12.30 -6.51
CA LYS A 45 4.23 -12.55 -7.36
C LYS A 45 4.42 -11.89 -8.71
N ASN A 46 4.68 -12.69 -9.74
CA ASN A 46 5.07 -12.22 -11.08
C ASN A 46 4.09 -11.22 -11.71
N GLU A 47 2.78 -11.43 -11.51
CA GLU A 47 1.75 -10.56 -12.10
C GLU A 47 1.81 -9.12 -11.56
N SER A 48 2.16 -8.96 -10.28
CA SER A 48 2.17 -7.68 -9.58
C SER A 48 3.54 -7.10 -9.30
N LEU A 49 4.60 -7.91 -9.45
CA LEU A 49 5.96 -7.59 -8.99
C LEU A 49 5.95 -7.14 -7.52
N ARG A 50 5.19 -7.86 -6.70
CA ARG A 50 5.08 -7.64 -5.26
C ARG A 50 5.55 -8.86 -4.51
N ILE A 51 6.09 -8.63 -3.34
CA ILE A 51 6.65 -9.64 -2.46
C ILE A 51 5.59 -9.99 -1.44
N ASN A 52 5.25 -11.27 -1.35
CA ASN A 52 4.17 -11.74 -0.48
C ASN A 52 4.68 -12.83 0.49
N GLY A 53 3.84 -13.20 1.45
CA GLY A 53 4.06 -14.35 2.33
C GLY A 53 4.58 -13.98 3.72
N HIS A 54 4.84 -15.02 4.52
CA HIS A 54 5.05 -14.90 5.97
C HIS A 54 6.21 -13.96 6.37
N ARG A 55 7.30 -13.92 5.60
CA ARG A 55 8.45 -13.05 5.89
C ARG A 55 8.10 -11.57 5.82
N VAL A 56 7.24 -11.18 4.87
CA VAL A 56 6.77 -9.80 4.76
C VAL A 56 6.04 -9.39 6.03
N THR A 57 5.20 -10.29 6.52
CA THR A 57 4.42 -10.04 7.73
C THR A 57 5.27 -10.02 9.00
N GLU A 58 6.31 -10.85 9.10
CA GLU A 58 7.28 -10.79 10.21
C GLU A 58 8.01 -9.44 10.26
N ILE A 59 8.45 -8.92 9.10
CA ILE A 59 9.11 -7.61 9.04
C ILE A 59 8.15 -6.51 9.50
N ILE A 60 6.91 -6.53 9.01
CA ILE A 60 5.86 -5.56 9.40
C ILE A 60 5.61 -5.59 10.91
N ASP A 61 5.62 -6.78 11.53
CA ASP A 61 5.42 -6.95 12.96
C ASP A 61 6.60 -6.45 13.82
N THR A 62 7.70 -6.00 13.22
CA THR A 62 8.84 -5.38 13.92
C THR A 62 8.87 -3.86 13.82
N MET A 63 7.92 -3.25 13.10
CA MET A 63 7.94 -1.82 12.79
C MET A 63 6.62 -1.14 13.17
N ASP A 64 6.71 0.16 13.46
CA ASP A 64 5.56 1.06 13.60
C ASP A 64 5.63 2.13 12.51
N PHE A 65 4.49 2.43 11.89
CA PHE A 65 4.43 3.31 10.73
C PHE A 65 3.77 4.66 11.07
N ASP A 66 4.45 5.77 10.79
CA ASP A 66 3.82 7.09 10.90
C ASP A 66 2.73 7.28 9.84
N PHE A 67 2.96 6.75 8.65
CA PHE A 67 2.08 6.92 7.50
C PHE A 67 2.10 5.70 6.58
N VAL A 68 0.93 5.25 6.15
CA VAL A 68 0.79 4.08 5.27
C VAL A 68 -0.07 4.42 4.06
N PHE A 69 0.43 4.06 2.87
CA PHE A 69 -0.38 4.03 1.65
C PHE A 69 -0.86 2.60 1.38
N LEU A 70 -2.18 2.43 1.25
CA LEU A 70 -2.80 1.13 1.00
C LEU A 70 -3.51 1.14 -0.36
N SER A 71 -3.35 0.09 -1.15
CA SER A 71 -4.23 -0.19 -2.29
C SER A 71 -5.54 -0.84 -1.83
N THR A 72 -6.50 -1.00 -2.73
CA THR A 72 -7.68 -1.87 -2.53
C THR A 72 -8.09 -2.46 -3.87
N ASP A 73 -8.86 -3.54 -3.93
CA ASP A 73 -9.44 -4.06 -5.18
C ASP A 73 -10.84 -3.49 -5.45
N GLY A 74 -11.53 -3.05 -4.41
CA GLY A 74 -12.86 -2.45 -4.48
C GLY A 74 -13.20 -1.60 -3.24
N MET A 75 -14.28 -0.86 -3.31
CA MET A 75 -14.95 -0.25 -2.16
C MET A 75 -16.43 -0.54 -2.24
N ASP A 76 -16.92 -1.28 -1.26
CA ASP A 76 -18.33 -1.49 -1.02
C ASP A 76 -18.79 -0.46 0.01
N ILE A 77 -19.67 0.45 -0.34
CA ILE A 77 -19.97 1.64 0.48
C ILE A 77 -20.51 1.30 1.87
N PRO A 78 -21.46 0.37 2.05
CA PRO A 78 -21.85 -0.08 3.37
C PRO A 78 -20.73 -0.83 4.13
N ASN A 79 -19.81 -1.50 3.43
CA ASN A 79 -18.91 -2.50 4.03
C ASN A 79 -17.41 -2.13 3.99
N GLY A 80 -17.04 -0.97 3.43
CA GLY A 80 -15.67 -0.47 3.33
C GLY A 80 -14.87 -1.03 2.15
N PHE A 81 -13.55 -1.08 2.31
CA PHE A 81 -12.61 -1.53 1.28
C PHE A 81 -12.59 -3.05 1.14
N THR A 82 -12.46 -3.56 -0.08
CA THR A 82 -12.48 -4.99 -0.40
C THR A 82 -11.22 -5.42 -1.17
N ILE A 83 -10.70 -6.60 -0.83
CA ILE A 83 -9.49 -7.20 -1.42
C ILE A 83 -9.80 -8.66 -1.75
N TYR A 84 -9.36 -9.14 -2.92
CA TYR A 84 -9.56 -10.53 -3.33
C TYR A 84 -8.43 -11.46 -2.89
N SER A 85 -7.23 -10.91 -2.70
CA SER A 85 -6.02 -11.66 -2.39
C SER A 85 -5.92 -11.97 -0.88
N TYR A 86 -5.96 -13.25 -0.52
CA TYR A 86 -5.74 -13.71 0.86
C TYR A 86 -4.35 -13.34 1.39
N ASP A 87 -3.32 -13.38 0.54
CA ASP A 87 -1.97 -12.98 0.95
C ASP A 87 -1.88 -11.48 1.24
N GLU A 88 -2.59 -10.68 0.44
CA GLU A 88 -2.55 -9.22 0.57
C GLU A 88 -3.35 -8.75 1.80
N ILE A 89 -4.47 -9.41 2.12
CA ILE A 89 -5.28 -9.03 3.28
C ILE A 89 -4.56 -9.31 4.60
N GLU A 90 -3.76 -10.38 4.69
CA GLU A 90 -2.99 -10.71 5.89
C GLU A 90 -1.93 -9.64 6.18
N ILE A 91 -1.19 -9.22 5.14
CA ILE A 91 -0.23 -8.12 5.23
C ILE A 91 -0.91 -6.85 5.75
N LYS A 92 -2.04 -6.46 5.15
CA LYS A 92 -2.71 -5.22 5.54
C LYS A 92 -3.32 -5.28 6.94
N LYS A 93 -3.82 -6.42 7.39
CA LYS A 93 -4.33 -6.58 8.77
C LYS A 93 -3.25 -6.26 9.80
N ARG A 94 -2.03 -6.77 9.59
CA ARG A 94 -0.91 -6.49 10.50
C ARG A 94 -0.50 -5.03 10.46
N VAL A 95 -0.36 -4.45 9.26
CA VAL A 95 -0.09 -3.01 9.11
C VAL A 95 -1.17 -2.17 9.79
N MET A 96 -2.46 -2.55 9.67
CA MET A 96 -3.59 -1.82 10.23
C MET A 96 -3.56 -1.72 11.76
N THR A 97 -2.80 -2.57 12.44
CA THR A 97 -2.63 -2.51 13.90
C THR A 97 -1.50 -1.60 14.35
N ARG A 98 -0.71 -1.06 13.41
CA ARG A 98 0.63 -0.48 13.67
C ARG A 98 0.89 0.81 12.89
N PHE A 99 -0.13 1.63 12.68
CA PHE A 99 0.03 2.89 11.96
C PHE A 99 -0.66 4.07 12.65
N LYS A 100 -0.10 5.28 12.50
CA LYS A 100 -0.73 6.52 12.99
C LYS A 100 -1.74 7.11 11.99
N LYS A 101 -1.39 7.12 10.70
CA LYS A 101 -2.25 7.62 9.61
C LYS A 101 -2.17 6.72 8.38
N SER A 102 -3.30 6.53 7.71
CA SER A 102 -3.35 5.79 6.44
C SER A 102 -4.09 6.58 5.37
N VAL A 103 -3.70 6.32 4.12
CA VAL A 103 -4.40 6.77 2.93
C VAL A 103 -4.60 5.57 2.04
N VAL A 104 -5.85 5.35 1.65
CA VAL A 104 -6.17 4.37 0.61
C VAL A 104 -6.09 5.05 -0.74
N VAL A 105 -5.21 4.54 -1.60
CA VAL A 105 -5.08 4.97 -2.99
C VAL A 105 -5.81 3.97 -3.86
N MET A 106 -6.89 4.43 -4.45
CA MET A 106 -7.64 3.63 -5.40
C MET A 106 -7.93 4.42 -6.65
N ASP A 107 -7.74 3.75 -7.79
CA ASP A 107 -8.48 4.18 -8.94
C ASP A 107 -9.95 3.93 -8.61
N CYS A 108 -10.71 4.81 -9.14
CA CYS A 108 -12.04 5.09 -8.69
C CYS A 108 -13.03 4.43 -9.60
N SER A 109 -12.49 3.69 -10.59
CA SER A 109 -13.19 2.51 -10.96
C SER A 109 -13.62 1.75 -9.71
N LYS A 110 -12.79 1.58 -8.70
CA LYS A 110 -13.15 0.79 -7.51
C LYS A 110 -14.30 1.36 -6.65
N LEU A 111 -14.92 2.49 -7.04
CA LEU A 111 -16.15 3.07 -6.47
C LEU A 111 -17.44 2.47 -7.09
N TYR A 112 -18.46 2.23 -6.25
CA TYR A 112 -19.85 1.80 -6.59
C TYR A 112 -19.99 0.53 -7.44
N LYS A 113 -18.85 -0.10 -7.68
CA LYS A 113 -18.64 -1.39 -8.31
C LYS A 113 -17.27 -1.86 -7.83
N ARG A 114 -16.96 -3.12 -8.10
CA ARG A 114 -15.74 -3.31 -8.89
C ARG A 114 -15.82 -2.43 -10.19
N ALA A 115 -15.50 -1.13 -10.22
CA ALA A 115 -15.26 -0.28 -11.44
C ALA A 115 -16.25 0.83 -12.03
N ARG A 116 -16.22 2.19 -11.73
CA ARG A 116 -15.87 3.37 -12.65
C ARG A 116 -15.60 4.81 -12.01
N ILE A 117 -14.56 5.53 -12.52
CA ILE A 117 -13.53 6.53 -12.04
C ILE A 117 -13.93 7.99 -11.56
N HIS A 118 -13.38 8.44 -10.39
CA HIS A 118 -13.06 9.75 -9.69
C HIS A 118 -12.02 9.66 -8.50
N PHE A 119 -10.78 10.20 -8.57
CA PHE A 119 -9.71 9.93 -7.56
C PHE A 119 -10.11 10.51 -6.19
N VAL A 120 -10.24 9.67 -5.16
CA VAL A 120 -10.59 10.12 -3.80
C VAL A 120 -9.38 9.91 -2.89
N ILE A 121 -8.77 10.99 -2.41
CA ILE A 121 -7.91 10.94 -1.23
C ILE A 121 -8.86 10.79 -0.04
N CYS A 122 -9.19 9.55 0.32
CA CYS A 122 -10.02 9.31 1.48
C CYS A 122 -9.13 9.36 2.72
N ARG A 123 -9.18 10.47 3.47
CA ARG A 123 -8.76 10.50 4.87
C ARG A 123 -9.78 9.69 5.67
N MET A 124 -9.63 8.37 5.69
CA MET A 124 -10.51 7.52 6.49
C MET A 124 -9.83 7.25 7.83
N TRP A 125 -10.21 8.03 8.84
CA TRP A 125 -10.03 7.66 10.24
C TRP A 125 -11.12 6.65 10.54
N ILE A 126 -10.78 5.37 10.62
CA ILE A 126 -11.69 4.37 11.17
C ILE A 126 -11.24 4.16 12.61
N PHE A 127 -12.07 4.65 13.53
CA PHE A 127 -12.03 4.28 14.95
C PHE A 127 -12.42 2.81 15.13
#